data_AF-A0A453QRA7-F1
#
_entry.id   AF-A0A453QRA7-F1
#
_cell.length_a   1.000
_cell.length_b   1.000
_cell.length_c   1.000
_cell.angle_alpha   90.00
_cell.angle_beta   90.00
_cell.angle_gamma   90.00
#
_symmetry.space_group_name_H-M   'P 1'
#
loop_
_entity.id
_entity.type
_entity.pdbx_description
1 polymer ?
#
loop_
_entity_poly.entity_id
_entity_poly.type
_entity_poly.pdbx_seq_one_letter_code
_entity_poly.pdbx_strand_id
1 'polypeptide(L)' 'RSVFRLRKRLARRLGAMAILDDSELVMGLPTRDGRMFPLVVDLASSGETLHIFVVIVGSPAHAALRYADVDAE' A
#
# COMPACT_ATOMS: atom_id res chain seq x y z
N ARG A 1 14.87 4.62 1.03
CA ARG A 1 13.88 5.73 0.96
C ARG A 1 12.68 5.25 1.77
N SER A 2 12.35 5.90 2.88
CA SER A 2 11.50 5.23 3.88
C SER A 2 10.04 5.12 3.51
N VAL A 3 9.49 3.91 3.67
CA VAL A 3 8.06 3.61 3.52
C VAL A 3 7.22 4.46 4.46
N PHE A 4 7.68 4.71 5.68
CA PHE A 4 6.98 5.58 6.63
C PHE A 4 6.86 7.01 6.07
N ARG A 5 7.95 7.55 5.53
CA ARG A 5 7.96 8.89 4.92
C ARG A 5 7.09 8.95 3.66
N LEU A 6 7.05 7.87 2.88
CA LEU A 6 6.17 7.76 1.72
C LEU A 6 4.70 7.77 2.15
N ARG A 7 4.34 6.97 3.16
CA ARG A 7 2.99 6.88 3.72
C ARG A 7 2.49 8.22 4.21
N LYS A 8 3.29 8.92 5.03
CA LYS A 8 2.98 10.25 5.55
C LYS A 8 2.82 11.30 4.44
N ARG A 9 3.61 11.20 3.37
CA ARG A 9 3.49 12.10 2.22
C ARG A 9 2.24 11.81 1.40
N LEU A 10 1.85 10.54 1.30
CA LEU A 10 0.64 10.12 0.63
C LEU A 10 -0.60 10.53 1.42
N ALA A 11 -0.65 10.26 2.72
CA ALA A 11 -1.70 10.70 3.63
C ALA A 11 -1.94 12.21 3.52
N ARG A 12 -0.88 13.02 3.47
CA ARG A 12 -1.01 14.48 3.29
C ARG A 12 -1.60 14.87 1.93
N ARG A 13 -1.26 14.14 0.86
CA ARG A 13 -1.81 14.40 -0.48
C ARG A 13 -3.27 13.98 -0.57
N LEU A 14 -3.62 12.85 0.04
CA LEU A 14 -4.98 12.34 0.11
C LEU A 14 -5.85 13.09 1.14
N GLY A 15 -5.22 13.71 2.14
CA GLY A 15 -5.84 14.55 3.17
C GLY A 15 -6.67 15.72 2.62
N ALA A 16 -6.36 16.15 1.39
CA ALA A 16 -7.15 17.15 0.67
C ALA A 16 -8.51 16.60 0.17
N MET A 17 -8.68 15.27 0.11
CA MET A 17 -9.85 14.56 -0.42
C MET A 17 -10.66 13.87 0.69
N ALA A 18 -10.00 13.41 1.75
CA ALA A 18 -10.64 12.81 2.92
C ALA A 18 -9.71 12.91 4.14
N ILE A 19 -10.26 13.06 5.35
CA ILE A 19 -9.47 13.07 6.58
C ILE A 19 -8.92 11.65 6.78
N LEU A 20 -7.63 11.46 6.46
CA LEU A 20 -6.94 10.19 6.50
C LEU A 20 -5.62 10.35 7.24
N ASP A 21 -5.43 9.55 8.28
CA ASP A 21 -4.15 9.46 8.99
C ASP A 21 -3.19 8.52 8.26
N ASP A 22 -1.88 8.67 8.48
CA ASP A 22 -0.90 7.78 7.87
C ASP A 22 -1.01 6.35 8.42
N SER A 23 -1.47 6.18 9.66
CA SER A 23 -1.76 4.88 10.26
C SER A 23 -2.90 4.12 9.56
N GLU A 24 -3.81 4.83 8.90
CA GLU A 24 -4.94 4.26 8.17
C GLU A 24 -4.58 3.81 6.75
N LEU A 25 -3.35 4.06 6.30
CA LEU A 25 -2.88 3.64 4.98
C LEU A 25 -2.00 2.39 5.09
N VAL A 26 -2.42 1.33 4.42
CA VAL A 26 -1.59 0.17 4.13
C VAL A 26 -1.09 0.29 2.70
N MET A 27 0.23 0.19 2.54
CA MET A 27 0.88 0.14 1.23
C MET A 27 1.54 -1.21 1.07
N GLY A 28 1.63 -1.71 -0.16
CA GLY A 28 2.34 -2.96 -0.42
C GLY A 28 2.68 -3.19 -1.88
N LEU A 29 3.32 -4.33 -2.12
CA LEU A 29 3.74 -4.77 -3.44
C LEU A 29 2.74 -5.78 -4.00
N PRO A 30 2.31 -5.62 -5.27
CA PRO A 30 1.61 -6.68 -5.96
C PRO A 30 2.57 -7.85 -6.17
N THR A 31 2.05 -9.06 -6.01
CA THR A 31 2.74 -10.28 -6.43
C THR A 31 2.06 -10.86 -7.65
N ARG A 32 2.70 -11.84 -8.28
CA ARG A 32 2.16 -12.52 -9.47
C ARG A 32 0.88 -13.30 -9.17
N ASP A 33 0.68 -13.71 -7.92
CA ASP A 33 -0.38 -14.59 -7.46
C ASP A 33 -1.53 -13.81 -6.79
N GLY A 34 -1.71 -12.53 -7.15
CA GLY A 34 -2.72 -11.66 -6.56
C GLY A 34 -2.51 -11.34 -5.07
N ARG A 35 -1.49 -11.95 -4.44
CA ARG A 35 -1.14 -11.68 -3.06
C ARG A 35 -0.53 -10.31 -2.93
N MET A 36 -0.84 -9.67 -1.83
CA MET A 36 -0.45 -8.31 -1.57
C MET A 36 0.43 -8.30 -0.31
N PHE A 37 1.71 -8.02 -0.49
CA PHE A 37 2.66 -8.01 0.63
C PHE A 37 2.82 -6.60 1.18
N PRO A 38 2.56 -6.37 2.48
CA PRO A 38 2.69 -5.05 3.07
C PRO A 38 4.14 -4.57 3.01
N LEU A 39 4.31 -3.32 2.58
CA LEU A 39 5.60 -2.64 2.62
C LEU A 39 5.89 -2.26 4.07
N VAL A 40 6.84 -2.98 4.67
CA VAL A 40 7.34 -2.73 6.02
C VAL A 40 8.84 -2.39 6.04
N VAL A 41 9.52 -2.55 4.91
CA VAL A 41 10.96 -2.27 4.75
C VAL A 41 11.18 -1.07 3.84
N ASP A 42 12.31 -0.40 4.01
CA ASP A 42 12.72 0.71 3.16
C ASP A 42 12.92 0.26 1.70
N LEU A 43 12.45 1.08 0.76
CA LEU A 43 12.63 0.81 -0.66
C LEU A 43 14.08 1.08 -1.07
N ALA A 44 14.68 0.09 -1.73
CA ALA A 44 15.99 0.21 -2.37
C ALA A 44 15.93 1.25 -3.51
N SER A 45 17.05 1.93 -3.73
CA SER A 45 17.17 2.90 -4.82
C SER A 45 17.65 2.19 -6.08
N SER A 46 16.75 1.54 -6.81
CA SER A 46 17.08 0.84 -8.07
C SER A 46 16.92 1.72 -9.32
N GLY A 47 16.26 2.88 -9.22
CA GLY A 47 15.89 3.68 -10.39
C GLY A 47 14.72 3.10 -11.19
N GLU A 48 14.25 1.91 -10.84
CA GLU A 48 13.11 1.27 -11.49
C GLU A 48 11.77 1.81 -10.96
N THR A 49 10.75 1.76 -11.82
CA THR A 49 9.37 2.08 -11.44
C THR A 49 8.81 0.96 -10.59
N LEU A 50 8.41 1.31 -9.37
CA LEU A 50 7.77 0.38 -8.45
C LEU A 50 6.26 0.63 -8.42
N HIS A 51 5.48 -0.41 -8.76
CA HIS A 51 4.04 -0.38 -8.57
C HIS A 51 3.72 -0.73 -7.12
N ILE A 52 3.09 0.21 -6.40
CA ILE A 52 2.59 -0.01 -5.05
C ILE A 52 1.08 0.13 -5.06
N PHE A 53 0.39 -0.77 -4.36
CA PHE A 53 -1.01 -0.57 -4.06
C PHE A 53 -1.13 0.19 -2.73
N VAL A 54 -2.25 0.89 -2.57
CA VAL A 54 -2.58 1.64 -1.37
C VAL A 54 -4.01 1.31 -1.01
N VAL A 55 -4.25 0.84 0.21
CA VAL A 55 -5.59 0.57 0.73
C VAL A 55 -5.79 1.21 2.09
N ILE A 56 -7.05 1.54 2.38
CA ILE A 56 -7.45 2.15 3.65
C ILE A 56 -7.81 1.04 4.64
N VAL A 57 -7.28 1.13 5.86
CA VAL A 57 -7.58 0.19 6.95
C VAL A 57 -9.10 0.11 7.16
N GLY A 58 -9.60 -1.11 7.30
CA GLY A 58 -11.02 -1.38 7.51
C GLY A 58 -11.89 -1.35 6.25
N SER A 59 -11.35 -0.94 5.10
CA SER A 59 -12.06 -1.07 3.82
C SER A 59 -12.22 -2.53 3.40
N PRO A 60 -13.22 -2.87 2.54
CA PRO A 60 -13.33 -4.20 1.95
C PRO A 60 -12.04 -4.65 1.24
N ALA A 61 -11.35 -3.72 0.57
CA ALA A 61 -10.06 -3.98 -0.05
C ALA A 61 -8.97 -4.34 0.97
N HIS A 62 -8.98 -3.72 2.16
CA HIS A 62 -8.07 -4.10 3.24
C HIS A 62 -8.40 -5.49 3.83
N ALA A 63 -9.67 -5.89 3.88
CA ALA A 63 -10.04 -7.25 4.29
C ALA A 63 -9.58 -8.29 3.26
N ALA A 64 -9.65 -7.97 1.96
CA ALA A 64 -9.18 -8.82 0.88
C ALA A 64 -7.67 -9.12 0.97
N LEU A 65 -6.86 -8.22 1.53
CA LEU A 65 -5.43 -8.46 1.75
C LEU A 65 -5.11 -9.68 2.64
N ARG A 66 -6.07 -10.15 3.45
CA ARG A 66 -5.85 -11.27 4.38
C ARG A 66 -5.72 -12.61 3.67
N TYR A 67 -6.25 -12.71 2.45
CA TYR A 67 -6.30 -13.93 1.68
C TYR A 67 -5.75 -13.67 0.28
N ALA A 68 -5.17 -14.71 -0.33
CA ALA A 68 -4.78 -14.62 -1.73
C ALA A 68 -6.04 -14.49 -2.59
N ASP A 69 -6.02 -13.60 -3.58
CA ASP A 69 -7.01 -13.64 -4.63
C ASP A 69 -6.70 -14.84 -5.53
N VAL A 70 -7.41 -15.94 -5.32
CA VAL A 70 -7.20 -17.20 -6.04
C VAL A 70 -7.68 -17.12 -7.49
N ASP A 71 -8.49 -16.12 -7.82
CA ASP A 71 -9.07 -15.90 -9.15
C ASP A 71 -8.35 -14.75 -9.92
N ALA A 72 -7.25 -14.23 -9.38
CA ALA A 72 -6.45 -13.22 -10.06
C ALA A 72 -5.62 -13.85 -11.20
N GLU A 73 -6.07 -13.68 -12.45
CA GLU A 73 -5.33 -14.02 -13.69
C GLU A 73 -4.19 -13.03 -14.03
#